data_AF-A0A0V8HKP1-F1
#
_entry.id   AF-A0A0V8HKP1-F1
#
_cell.length_a   1.000
_cell.length_b   1.000
_cell.length_c   1.000
_cell.angle_alpha   90.00
_cell.angle_beta   90.00
_cell.angle_gamma   90.00
#
_symmetry.space_group_name_H-M   'P 1'
#
loop_
_entity.id
_entity.type
_entity.pdbx_description
1 polymer ?
#
loop_
_entity_poly.entity_id
_entity_poly.type
_entity_poly.pdbx_seq_one_letter_code
_entity_poly.pdbx_strand_id
1 'polypeptide(L)'
;MQSKLVVIILLCSVLVSINAAQVICASPDYFYPDNCDKELNASSASDYYSSHPALEYKELDHADITIREKTLYRDTFNIVDQELKGHKHLLWEYKKNKLENVSPKRQVYFYYSVTINKKNKYHTRKAIVDIETGNEIVVGESIDY
;
A
#
# COMPACT_ATOMS: atom_id res chain seq x y z
N MET A 1 18.67 -33.59 -47.31
CA MET A 1 17.79 -32.41 -47.15
C MET A 1 17.13 -32.32 -45.78
N GLN A 2 16.68 -33.44 -45.19
CA GLN A 2 15.99 -33.45 -43.88
C GLN A 2 16.82 -32.88 -42.72
N SER A 3 18.14 -33.15 -42.67
CA SER A 3 19.01 -32.70 -41.57
C SER A 3 19.18 -31.17 -41.50
N LYS A 4 19.10 -30.46 -42.64
CA LYS A 4 19.19 -29.00 -42.68
C LYS A 4 17.90 -28.32 -42.20
N LEU A 5 16.74 -28.95 -42.43
CA LEU A 5 15.44 -28.44 -41.99
C LEU A 5 15.29 -28.53 -40.47
N VAL A 6 15.76 -29.62 -39.86
CA VAL A 6 15.73 -29.83 -38.39
C VAL A 6 16.56 -28.77 -37.66
N VAL A 7 17.76 -28.44 -38.18
CA VAL A 7 18.63 -27.41 -37.58
C VAL A 7 17.99 -26.02 -37.64
N ILE A 8 17.31 -25.69 -38.74
CA ILE A 8 16.62 -24.40 -38.90
C ILE A 8 15.44 -24.29 -37.91
N ILE A 9 14.65 -25.37 -37.76
CA ILE A 9 13.53 -25.40 -36.80
C ILE A 9 14.04 -25.25 -35.35
N LEU A 10 15.15 -25.92 -35.01
CA LEU A 10 15.74 -25.81 -33.68
C LEU A 10 16.24 -24.38 -33.40
N LEU A 11 16.91 -23.75 -34.37
CA LEU A 11 17.37 -22.35 -34.24
C LEU A 11 16.22 -21.35 -34.10
N CYS A 12 15.14 -21.54 -34.86
CA CYS A 12 13.94 -20.69 -34.73
C CYS A 12 13.27 -20.85 -33.35
N SER A 13 13.23 -22.07 -32.79
CA SER A 13 12.64 -22.29 -31.46
C SER A 13 13.44 -21.63 -30.33
N VAL A 14 14.78 -21.60 -30.44
CA VAL A 14 15.65 -20.89 -29.49
C VAL A 14 15.45 -19.37 -29.60
N LEU A 15 15.31 -18.82 -30.81
CA LEU A 15 15.07 -17.38 -31.02
C LEU A 15 13.72 -16.88 -30.50
N VAL A 16 12.66 -17.70 -30.57
CA VAL A 16 11.35 -17.36 -29.98
C VAL A 16 11.41 -17.39 -28.45
N SER A 17 12.20 -18.32 -27.89
CA SER A 17 12.38 -18.46 -26.44
C SER A 17 13.11 -17.25 -25.84
N ILE A 18 14.10 -16.69 -26.55
CA ILE A 18 14.86 -15.52 -26.08
C ILE A 18 13.99 -14.25 -26.09
N ASN A 19 13.12 -14.07 -27.09
CA ASN A 19 12.21 -12.92 -27.14
C ASN A 19 11.05 -13.02 -26.13
N ALA A 20 10.53 -14.22 -25.85
CA ALA A 20 9.52 -14.41 -24.80
C ALA A 20 10.08 -14.17 -23.39
N ALA A 21 11.36 -14.45 -23.19
CA ALA A 21 12.07 -14.19 -21.94
C ALA A 21 12.47 -12.71 -21.76
N GLN A 22 12.28 -11.82 -22.74
CA GLN A 22 12.59 -10.39 -22.59
C GLN A 22 11.38 -9.52 -22.25
N VAL A 23 10.19 -10.11 -22.08
CA VAL A 23 9.11 -9.50 -21.29
C VAL A 23 9.39 -9.71 -19.80
N ILE A 24 10.63 -9.49 -19.36
CA ILE A 24 10.98 -9.40 -17.94
C ILE A 24 10.60 -7.99 -17.53
N CYS A 25 9.41 -7.91 -16.92
CA CYS A 25 8.99 -6.94 -15.93
C CYS A 25 9.91 -5.72 -15.79
N ALA A 26 9.73 -4.70 -16.63
CA ALA A 26 10.07 -3.36 -16.21
C ALA A 26 9.16 -3.07 -15.00
N SER A 27 9.68 -3.21 -13.78
CA SER A 27 8.95 -2.79 -12.60
C SER A 27 8.67 -1.30 -12.76
N PRO A 28 7.44 -0.83 -12.50
CA PRO A 28 7.18 0.60 -12.51
C PRO A 28 8.19 1.30 -11.61
N ASP A 29 8.73 2.43 -12.08
CA ASP A 29 9.68 3.23 -11.31
C ASP A 29 8.91 3.99 -10.21
N TYR A 30 8.69 3.31 -9.09
CA TYR A 30 8.03 3.88 -7.92
C TYR A 30 9.04 4.68 -7.09
N PHE A 31 8.67 5.90 -6.67
CA PHE A 31 9.45 6.65 -5.71
C PHE A 31 9.64 5.89 -4.39
N TYR A 32 8.60 5.16 -3.96
CA TYR A 32 8.69 4.16 -2.88
C TYR A 32 8.66 2.74 -3.49
N PRO A 33 9.82 2.14 -3.79
CA PRO A 33 9.92 0.85 -4.48
C PRO A 33 9.53 -0.32 -3.56
N ASP A 34 9.34 -1.50 -4.17
CA ASP A 34 9.08 -2.73 -3.44
C ASP A 34 10.15 -3.00 -2.36
N ASN A 35 9.72 -3.37 -1.17
CA ASN A 35 10.58 -3.85 -0.11
C ASN A 35 9.97 -5.05 0.65
N CYS A 36 8.98 -5.76 0.11
CA CYS A 36 8.32 -6.87 0.82
C CYS A 36 9.26 -8.01 1.21
N ASP A 37 10.31 -8.23 0.41
CA ASP A 37 11.29 -9.28 0.65
C ASP A 37 12.42 -8.84 1.61
N LYS A 38 12.42 -7.57 2.05
CA LYS A 38 13.38 -7.06 3.03
C LYS A 38 12.91 -7.40 4.44
N GLU A 39 13.78 -8.03 5.22
CA GLU A 39 13.59 -8.19 6.66
C GLU A 39 13.85 -6.85 7.37
N LEU A 40 12.82 -6.01 7.42
CA LEU A 40 12.86 -4.77 8.20
C LEU A 40 12.61 -5.12 9.66
N ASN A 41 13.57 -4.83 10.55
CA ASN A 41 13.43 -5.00 12.01
C ASN A 41 12.50 -3.92 12.59
N ALA A 42 11.24 -3.99 12.17
CA ALA A 42 10.22 -3.00 12.42
C ALA A 42 9.27 -3.49 13.53
N SER A 43 9.09 -2.65 14.55
CA SER A 43 8.15 -2.86 15.66
C SER A 43 6.70 -2.96 15.17
N SER A 44 5.76 -3.18 16.09
CA SER A 44 4.34 -3.02 15.73
C SER A 44 4.03 -1.56 15.37
N ALA A 45 2.95 -1.33 14.64
CA ALA A 45 2.47 0.02 14.34
C ALA A 45 2.13 0.80 15.62
N SER A 46 1.56 0.13 16.62
CA SER A 46 1.27 0.73 17.92
C SER A 46 2.54 1.19 18.63
N ASP A 47 3.58 0.34 18.68
CA ASP A 47 4.85 0.70 19.32
C ASP A 47 5.55 1.84 18.58
N TYR A 48 5.51 1.81 17.24
CA TYR A 48 6.07 2.89 16.42
C TYR A 48 5.36 4.20 16.70
N TYR A 49 4.03 4.23 16.68
CA TYR A 49 3.23 5.42 16.97
C TYR A 49 3.56 6.00 18.36
N SER A 50 3.60 5.16 19.39
CA SER A 50 3.89 5.59 20.77
C SER A 50 5.32 6.11 20.95
N SER A 51 6.29 5.57 20.21
CA SER A 51 7.69 5.99 20.28
C SER A 51 8.04 7.19 19.39
N HIS A 52 7.15 7.59 18.48
CA HIS A 52 7.37 8.69 17.53
C HIS A 52 6.36 9.84 17.74
N PRO A 53 6.48 10.60 18.85
CA PRO A 53 5.55 11.69 19.16
C PRO A 53 5.61 12.83 18.12
N ALA A 54 6.65 12.90 17.30
CA ALA A 54 6.86 13.91 16.27
C ALA A 54 6.09 13.66 14.96
N LEU A 55 5.39 12.53 14.80
CA LEU A 55 4.54 12.28 13.63
C LEU A 55 3.52 13.40 13.44
N GLU A 56 3.33 13.87 12.22
CA GLU A 56 2.28 14.84 11.89
C GLU A 56 0.90 14.25 12.18
N TYR A 57 0.73 12.96 11.89
CA TYR A 57 -0.48 12.25 12.27
C TYR A 57 -0.70 12.20 13.78
N LYS A 58 -1.91 12.57 14.18
CA LYS A 58 -2.46 12.40 15.52
C LYS A 58 -3.86 11.81 15.42
N GLU A 59 -4.09 10.72 16.15
CA GLU A 59 -5.42 10.16 16.30
C GLU A 59 -6.43 11.21 16.77
N LEU A 60 -7.68 11.02 16.35
CA LEU A 60 -8.77 11.84 16.83
C LEU A 60 -9.07 11.54 18.30
N ASP A 61 -9.28 12.61 19.06
CA ASP A 61 -9.79 12.48 20.42
C ASP A 61 -11.14 11.77 20.39
N HIS A 62 -11.30 10.74 21.24
CA HIS A 62 -12.50 9.92 21.33
C HIS A 62 -12.93 9.25 20.00
N ALA A 63 -11.97 8.83 19.17
CA ALA A 63 -12.24 8.02 17.98
C ALA A 63 -13.12 6.80 18.29
N ASP A 64 -14.19 6.63 17.51
CA ASP A 64 -15.05 5.44 17.55
C ASP A 64 -14.34 4.23 16.92
N ILE A 65 -13.46 4.48 15.95
CA ILE A 65 -12.67 3.46 15.25
C ILE A 65 -11.23 3.95 15.18
N THR A 66 -10.29 3.09 15.58
CA THR A 66 -8.85 3.32 15.48
C THR A 66 -8.19 2.10 14.88
N ILE A 67 -7.37 2.31 13.85
CA ILE A 67 -6.61 1.29 13.14
C ILE A 67 -5.14 1.65 13.24
N ARG A 68 -4.32 0.67 13.64
CA ARG A 68 -2.85 0.76 13.67
C ARG A 68 -2.27 -0.56 13.15
N GLU A 69 -1.94 -0.60 11.88
CA GLU A 69 -1.54 -1.85 11.24
C GLU A 69 -0.17 -1.76 10.58
N LYS A 70 0.65 -2.80 10.78
CA LYS A 70 1.88 -3.02 10.00
C LYS A 70 1.51 -3.92 8.83
N THR A 71 1.57 -3.41 7.60
CA THR A 71 0.99 -4.09 6.44
C THR A 71 1.69 -3.72 5.13
N LEU A 72 1.24 -4.28 4.01
CA LEU A 72 1.62 -3.82 2.68
C LEU A 72 0.69 -2.70 2.20
N TYR A 73 1.23 -1.77 1.42
CA TYR A 73 0.49 -0.63 0.90
C TYR A 73 -0.80 -1.04 0.18
N ARG A 74 -0.79 -2.13 -0.60
CA ARG A 74 -1.98 -2.64 -1.29
C ARG A 74 -3.11 -3.11 -0.36
N ASP A 75 -2.77 -3.53 0.86
CA ASP A 75 -3.71 -4.17 1.78
C ASP A 75 -4.41 -3.15 2.69
N THR A 76 -3.90 -1.93 2.76
CA THR A 76 -4.48 -0.80 3.51
C THR A 76 -5.97 -0.56 3.21
N PHE A 77 -6.38 -0.65 1.94
CA PHE A 77 -7.80 -0.51 1.56
C PHE A 77 -8.67 -1.62 2.17
N ASN A 78 -8.20 -2.86 2.12
CA ASN A 78 -8.95 -4.01 2.62
C ASN A 78 -9.11 -3.93 4.15
N ILE A 79 -8.10 -3.43 4.86
CA ILE A 79 -8.17 -3.17 6.30
C ILE A 79 -9.29 -2.17 6.59
N VAL A 80 -9.33 -1.04 5.88
CA VAL A 80 -10.40 -0.05 6.05
C VAL A 80 -11.77 -0.65 5.73
N ASP A 81 -11.91 -1.42 4.65
CA ASP A 81 -13.19 -2.07 4.28
C ASP A 81 -13.68 -3.07 5.35
N GLN A 82 -12.76 -3.79 5.98
CA GLN A 82 -13.07 -4.76 7.03
C GLN A 82 -13.47 -4.10 8.36
N GLU A 83 -12.81 -3.00 8.72
CA GLU A 83 -13.05 -2.27 9.98
C GLU A 83 -14.28 -1.35 9.88
N LEU A 84 -14.53 -0.75 8.71
CA LEU A 84 -15.65 0.17 8.50
C LEU A 84 -16.95 -0.52 8.06
N LYS A 85 -17.14 -1.81 8.34
CA LYS A 85 -18.34 -2.59 7.93
C LYS A 85 -19.64 -1.85 8.26
N GLY A 86 -20.27 -1.25 7.25
CA GLY A 86 -21.50 -0.44 7.38
C GLY A 86 -21.35 1.02 6.95
N HIS A 87 -20.12 1.54 6.86
CA HIS A 87 -19.81 2.94 6.51
C HIS A 87 -19.16 3.06 5.12
N LYS A 88 -19.78 2.42 4.11
CA LYS A 88 -19.21 2.29 2.75
C LYS A 88 -18.86 3.63 2.06
N HIS A 89 -19.47 4.74 2.44
CA HIS A 89 -19.18 6.06 1.89
C HIS A 89 -17.76 6.55 2.30
N LEU A 90 -17.25 6.16 3.47
CA LEU A 90 -15.87 6.45 3.90
C LEU A 90 -14.82 5.79 3.00
N LEU A 91 -15.17 4.67 2.36
CA LEU A 91 -14.28 3.96 1.43
C LEU A 91 -14.06 4.73 0.13
N TRP A 92 -14.98 5.61 -0.26
CA TRP A 92 -14.84 6.38 -1.49
C TRP A 92 -13.73 7.43 -1.37
N GLU A 93 -13.67 8.13 -0.23
CA GLU A 93 -12.60 9.09 0.07
C GLU A 93 -11.23 8.40 0.13
N TYR A 94 -11.19 7.17 0.64
CA TYR A 94 -9.98 6.37 0.64
C TYR A 94 -9.49 6.08 -0.79
N LYS A 95 -10.37 5.56 -1.66
CA LYS A 95 -10.03 5.17 -3.03
C LYS A 95 -9.52 6.32 -3.89
N LYS A 96 -10.04 7.55 -3.68
CA LYS A 96 -9.62 8.74 -4.44
C LYS A 96 -8.14 9.11 -4.22
N ASN A 97 -7.55 8.67 -3.11
CA ASN A 97 -6.20 9.05 -2.70
C ASN A 97 -5.17 7.93 -2.91
N LYS A 98 -5.39 7.03 -3.87
CA LYS A 98 -4.38 6.02 -4.21
C LYS A 98 -3.19 6.71 -4.87
N LEU A 99 -2.00 6.49 -4.32
CA LEU A 99 -0.77 7.06 -4.82
C LEU A 99 -0.16 6.16 -5.89
N GLU A 100 0.13 6.75 -7.06
CA GLU A 100 0.74 6.04 -8.19
C GLU A 100 2.25 5.82 -8.00
N ASN A 101 2.89 6.59 -7.12
CA ASN A 101 4.33 6.55 -6.87
C ASN A 101 4.75 5.61 -5.72
N VAL A 102 3.83 4.78 -5.21
CA VAL A 102 4.09 3.81 -4.14
C VAL A 102 3.87 2.39 -4.64
N SER A 103 4.87 1.53 -4.50
CA SER A 103 4.75 0.12 -4.84
C SER A 103 3.63 -0.53 -4.02
N PRO A 104 2.72 -1.31 -4.64
CA PRO A 104 1.71 -2.10 -3.93
C PRO A 104 2.29 -3.02 -2.85
N LYS A 105 3.56 -3.43 -3.00
CA LYS A 105 4.28 -4.32 -2.09
C LYS A 105 5.17 -3.57 -1.09
N ARG A 106 5.04 -2.24 -0.97
CA ARG A 106 5.74 -1.46 0.04
C ARG A 106 5.22 -1.81 1.44
N GLN A 107 6.11 -2.16 2.36
CA GLN A 107 5.82 -2.34 3.78
C GLN A 107 5.61 -0.96 4.44
N VAL A 108 4.45 -0.76 5.07
CA VAL A 108 4.02 0.52 5.64
C VAL A 108 3.39 0.33 7.02
N TYR A 109 3.48 1.34 7.88
CA TYR A 109 2.55 1.51 8.98
C TYR A 109 1.33 2.28 8.48
N PHE A 110 0.15 1.73 8.73
CA PHE A 110 -1.12 2.32 8.38
C PHE A 110 -1.87 2.76 9.63
N TYR A 111 -2.19 4.03 9.69
CA TYR A 111 -2.93 4.66 10.78
C TYR A 111 -4.23 5.26 10.26
N TYR A 112 -5.33 5.00 10.96
CA TYR A 112 -6.64 5.53 10.61
C TYR A 112 -7.47 5.73 11.88
N SER A 113 -8.08 6.89 12.04
CA SER A 113 -8.99 7.15 13.15
C SER A 113 -10.25 7.85 12.65
N VAL A 114 -11.42 7.44 13.15
CA VAL A 114 -12.73 7.98 12.76
C VAL A 114 -13.51 8.34 14.01
N THR A 115 -14.15 9.51 14.01
CA THR A 115 -15.29 9.80 14.89
C THR A 115 -16.57 9.91 14.07
N ILE A 116 -17.67 9.43 14.64
CA ILE A 116 -18.99 9.32 14.03
C ILE A 116 -19.98 10.00 14.98
N ASN A 117 -20.58 11.10 14.54
CA ASN A 117 -21.60 11.75 15.37
C ASN A 117 -22.99 11.15 15.18
N LYS A 118 -23.94 11.54 16.05
CA LYS A 118 -25.35 11.09 16.02
C LYS A 118 -26.09 11.36 14.71
N LYS A 119 -25.57 12.23 13.85
CA LYS A 119 -26.13 12.56 12.52
C LYS A 119 -25.45 11.77 11.39
N ASN A 120 -24.66 10.74 11.72
CA ASN A 120 -23.83 9.99 10.76
C ASN A 120 -22.93 10.92 9.94
N LYS A 121 -22.31 11.89 10.61
CA LYS A 121 -21.25 12.73 10.04
C LYS A 121 -19.91 12.25 10.58
N TYR A 122 -18.88 12.39 9.76
CA TYR A 122 -17.61 11.72 9.98
C TYR A 122 -16.48 12.72 10.04
N HIS A 123 -15.58 12.50 10.98
CA HIS A 123 -14.27 13.13 10.97
C HIS A 123 -13.25 12.01 10.93
N THR A 124 -12.40 12.02 9.93
CA THR A 124 -11.39 10.99 9.71
C THR A 124 -10.01 11.62 9.67
N ARG A 125 -9.03 10.92 10.24
CA ARG A 125 -7.61 11.20 10.04
C ARG A 125 -6.91 9.92 9.62
N LYS A 126 -5.91 10.05 8.75
CA LYS A 126 -5.12 8.93 8.26
C LYS A 126 -3.66 9.29 8.12
N ALA A 127 -2.81 8.29 8.27
CA ALA A 127 -1.46 8.34 7.77
C ALA A 127 -0.96 7.00 7.24
N ILE A 128 -0.04 7.08 6.29
CA ILE A 128 0.73 5.96 5.78
C ILE A 128 2.19 6.34 5.95
N VAL A 129 2.90 5.59 6.78
CA VAL A 129 4.31 5.81 7.07
C VAL A 129 5.13 4.69 6.46
N ASP A 130 6.15 5.04 5.70
CA ASP A 130 7.07 4.06 5.16
C ASP A 130 7.89 3.42 6.28
N ILE A 131 7.92 2.09 6.35
CA ILE A 131 8.64 1.40 7.42
C ILE A 131 10.16 1.53 7.25
N GLU A 132 10.65 1.56 6.01
CA GLU A 132 12.09 1.57 5.74
C GLU A 132 12.72 2.94 6.01
N THR A 133 12.05 4.02 5.62
CA THR A 133 12.56 5.38 5.79
C THR A 133 12.01 6.12 7.00
N GLY A 134 10.88 5.67 7.56
CA GLY A 134 10.15 6.37 8.60
C GLY A 134 9.37 7.60 8.12
N ASN A 135 9.40 7.89 6.81
CA ASN A 135 8.77 9.07 6.23
C ASN A 135 7.24 8.90 6.13
N GLU A 136 6.52 9.97 6.45
CA GLU A 136 5.07 10.05 6.20
C GLU A 136 4.82 10.19 4.68
N ILE A 137 4.30 9.12 4.08
CA ILE A 137 3.95 9.08 2.64
C ILE A 137 2.65 9.86 2.40
N VAL A 138 1.69 9.67 3.31
CA VAL A 138 0.38 10.34 3.29
C VAL A 138 0.08 10.76 4.71
N VAL A 139 -0.38 12.00 4.86
CA VAL A 139 -1.11 12.47 6.04
C VAL A 139 -2.36 13.17 5.50
N GLY A 140 -3.51 12.89 6.11
CA GLY A 140 -4.75 13.47 5.64
C GLY A 140 -5.82 13.52 6.71
N GLU A 141 -6.66 14.53 6.61
CA GLU A 141 -7.82 14.75 7.44
C GLU A 141 -9.02 15.04 6.53
N SER A 142 -10.17 14.46 6.84
CA SER A 142 -11.43 14.73 6.14
C SER A 142 -12.52 14.94 7.16
N ILE A 143 -13.32 15.98 6.97
CA ILE A 143 -14.46 16.30 7.82
C ILE A 143 -15.69 16.43 6.94
N ASP A 144 -16.61 15.50 7.11
CA ASP A 144 -17.94 15.54 6.51
C ASP A 144 -18.88 16.15 7.54
N TYR A 145 -19.48 17.31 7.21
CA TYR A 145 -20.33 18.11 8.09
C TYR A 145 -21.78 18.17 7.63
#